data_AF-A0A942TNJ3-F1
#
_entry.id   AF-A0A942TNJ3-F1
#
_cell.length_a   1.000
_cell.length_b   1.000
_cell.length_c   1.000
_cell.angle_alpha   90.00
_cell.angle_beta   90.00
_cell.angle_gamma   90.00
#
_symmetry.space_group_name_H-M   'P 1'
#
loop_
_entity.id
_entity.type
_entity.pdbx_description
1 polymer ?
#
loop_
_entity_poly.entity_id
_entity_poly.type
_entity_poly.pdbx_seq_one_letter_code
_entity_poly.pdbx_strand_id
1 'polypeptide(L)'
;MIAIKLCIFSLLMFSILLAACNSDGIVVSPSITVGGQEQEIGYIGYVADQSEVDNNEPPSIYQNVEPYTIKPNTIIELNYEEVPKKVVLKQWVNNKLEKEEELPDFSFTSPSEEGMYIYSIGQRWNFRTASSVVIVLNVNR
;
A
#
# COMPACT_ATOMS: atom_id res chain seq x y z
N MET A 1 1.37 21.79 -53.02
CA MET A 1 0.18 21.28 -52.28
C MET A 1 0.36 19.86 -51.71
N ILE A 2 1.12 18.97 -52.36
CA ILE A 2 1.35 17.58 -51.90
C ILE A 2 2.23 17.50 -50.64
N ALA A 3 3.29 18.31 -50.55
CA ALA A 3 4.20 18.32 -49.40
C ALA A 3 3.51 18.72 -48.07
N ILE A 4 2.58 19.69 -48.11
CA ILE A 4 1.82 20.13 -46.94
C ILE A 4 0.91 19.00 -46.43
N LYS A 5 0.30 18.23 -47.34
CA LYS A 5 -0.54 17.08 -46.97
C LYS A 5 0.28 15.94 -46.34
N LEU A 6 1.52 15.73 -46.80
CA LEU A 6 2.42 14.73 -46.23
C LEU A 6 2.89 15.11 -44.82
N CYS A 7 3.21 16.39 -44.59
CA CYS A 7 3.57 16.89 -43.26
C CYS A 7 2.41 16.79 -42.28
N ILE A 8 1.18 17.12 -42.71
CA ILE A 8 -0.02 16.99 -41.86
C ILE A 8 -0.28 15.52 -41.51
N PHE A 9 -0.11 14.59 -42.45
CA PHE A 9 -0.28 13.16 -42.20
C PHE A 9 0.79 12.59 -41.25
N SER A 10 2.05 13.04 -41.39
CA SER A 10 3.14 12.66 -40.48
C SER A 10 2.94 13.21 -39.07
N LEU A 11 2.43 14.44 -38.92
CA LEU A 11 2.09 15.02 -37.63
C LEU A 11 0.93 14.28 -36.96
N LEU A 12 -0.11 13.92 -37.71
CA LEU A 12 -1.25 13.14 -37.20
C LEU A 12 -0.84 11.75 -36.69
N MET A 13 0.07 11.06 -37.41
CA MET A 13 0.63 9.77 -36.95
C MET A 13 1.43 9.90 -35.66
N PHE A 14 2.20 10.98 -35.49
CA PHE A 14 2.95 11.24 -34.27
C PHE A 14 2.04 11.54 -33.07
N SER A 15 0.92 12.23 -33.29
CA SER A 15 -0.08 12.53 -32.25
C SER A 15 -0.76 11.27 -31.70
N ILE A 16 -0.99 10.26 -32.54
CA ILE A 16 -1.64 8.99 -32.12
C ILE A 16 -0.68 8.16 -31.25
N LEU A 17 0.63 8.24 -31.50
CA LEU A 17 1.64 7.55 -30.70
C LEU A 17 1.82 8.15 -29.29
N LEU A 18 1.46 9.43 -29.08
CA LEU A 18 1.53 10.10 -27.78
C LEU A 18 0.29 9.89 -26.91
N ALA A 19 -0.82 9.40 -27.48
CA ALA A 19 -2.06 9.16 -26.75
C ALA A 19 -2.11 7.78 -26.05
N ALA A 20 -1.05 6.97 -26.14
CA ALA A 20 -1.00 5.62 -25.57
C ALA A 20 -0.44 5.53 -24.14
N CYS A 21 -0.43 6.63 -23.37
CA CYS A 21 -0.21 6.60 -21.93
C CYS A 21 -1.55 6.63 -21.19
N ASN A 22 -2.41 5.63 -21.43
CA ASN A 22 -3.48 5.34 -20.48
C ASN A 22 -2.85 4.49 -19.37
N SER A 23 -2.35 5.14 -18.32
CA SER A 23 -2.22 4.46 -17.04
C SER A 23 -3.63 4.28 -16.51
N ASP A 24 -4.28 3.17 -16.87
CA ASP A 24 -5.33 2.60 -16.03
C ASP A 24 -4.65 2.19 -14.73
N GLY A 25 -4.41 3.18 -13.88
CA GLY A 25 -3.80 3.02 -12.59
C GLY A 25 -4.81 2.27 -11.75
N ILE A 26 -4.59 0.98 -11.56
CA ILE A 26 -5.29 0.22 -10.54
C ILE A 26 -4.94 0.92 -9.22
N VAL A 27 -5.86 1.71 -8.69
CA VAL A 27 -5.77 2.26 -7.33
C VAL A 27 -6.21 1.12 -6.42
N VAL A 28 -5.30 0.17 -6.17
CA VAL A 28 -5.51 -0.94 -5.26
C VAL A 28 -5.00 -0.53 -3.88
N SER A 29 -5.94 -0.14 -3.02
CA SER A 29 -5.71 0.02 -1.59
C SER A 29 -6.80 -0.76 -0.85
N PRO A 30 -6.46 -1.53 0.18
CA PRO A 30 -7.48 -2.22 0.97
C PRO A 30 -8.34 -1.23 1.75
N SER A 31 -9.59 -1.57 2.00
CA SER A 31 -10.29 -1.04 3.17
C SER A 31 -9.86 -1.84 4.40
N ILE A 32 -9.72 -1.17 5.54
CA ILE A 32 -9.20 -1.79 6.76
C ILE A 32 -10.31 -1.79 7.82
N THR A 33 -10.61 -2.96 8.35
CA THR A 33 -11.62 -3.16 9.40
C THR A 33 -10.91 -3.44 10.71
N VAL A 34 -11.35 -2.80 11.79
CA VAL A 34 -10.77 -2.94 13.12
C VAL A 34 -11.83 -3.50 14.06
N GLY A 35 -11.56 -4.68 14.63
CA GLY A 35 -12.50 -5.33 15.56
C GLY A 35 -13.87 -5.64 14.96
N GLY A 36 -13.92 -5.93 13.66
CA GLY A 36 -15.17 -6.23 12.94
C GLY A 36 -16.04 -5.02 12.61
N GLN A 37 -15.55 -3.79 12.82
CA GLN A 37 -16.22 -2.57 12.38
C GLN A 37 -15.42 -1.90 11.25
N GLU A 38 -16.09 -1.58 10.15
CA GLU A 38 -15.50 -0.71 9.11
C GLU A 38 -15.26 0.66 9.75
N GLN A 39 -13.99 0.98 9.96
CA GLN A 39 -13.55 2.24 10.56
C GLN A 39 -12.52 2.87 9.64
N GLU A 40 -12.68 4.16 9.40
CA GLU A 40 -11.70 4.94 8.66
C GLU A 40 -10.47 5.12 9.55
N ILE A 41 -9.46 4.28 9.36
CA ILE A 41 -8.15 4.47 9.97
C ILE A 41 -7.30 5.35 9.05
N GLY A 42 -6.53 6.26 9.64
CA GLY A 42 -5.52 7.00 8.92
C GLY A 42 -4.48 6.04 8.36
N TYR A 43 -4.36 5.99 7.03
CA TYR A 43 -3.31 5.24 6.36
C TYR A 43 -2.74 6.05 5.20
N ILE A 44 -1.48 5.79 4.86
CA ILE A 44 -0.88 6.34 3.65
C ILE A 44 -0.48 5.18 2.74
N GLY A 45 -1.12 5.11 1.57
CA GLY A 45 -0.73 4.24 0.48
C GLY A 45 0.42 4.85 -0.32
N TYR A 46 1.41 4.04 -0.66
CA TYR A 46 2.51 4.44 -1.52
C TYR A 46 2.95 3.28 -2.42
N VAL A 47 3.46 3.60 -3.60
CA VAL A 47 4.12 2.62 -4.46
C VAL A 47 5.60 2.63 -4.05
N ALA A 48 6.02 1.61 -3.29
CA ALA A 48 7.43 1.41 -3.00
C ALA A 48 8.15 1.03 -4.30
N ASP A 49 9.25 1.72 -4.62
CA ASP A 49 10.17 1.26 -5.66
C ASP A 49 10.72 -0.11 -5.25
N GLN A 50 10.94 -1.03 -6.20
CA GLN A 50 11.29 -2.43 -5.92
C GLN A 50 12.62 -2.62 -5.18
N SER A 51 13.36 -1.53 -4.93
CA SER A 51 14.40 -1.47 -3.94
C SER A 51 13.80 -1.21 -2.54
N GLU A 52 13.03 -2.15 -2.01
CA GLU A 52 13.03 -2.32 -0.55
C GLU A 52 14.42 -2.83 -0.19
N VAL A 53 15.36 -1.88 -0.12
CA VAL A 53 16.62 -2.05 0.59
C VAL A 53 16.22 -2.61 1.95
N ASP A 54 16.83 -3.74 2.29
CA ASP A 54 16.68 -4.49 3.53
C ASP A 54 16.93 -3.59 4.74
N ASN A 55 15.93 -2.78 5.07
CA ASN A 55 16.01 -1.76 6.09
C ASN A 55 15.22 -2.28 7.28
N ASN A 56 15.94 -2.61 8.34
CA ASN A 56 15.38 -2.90 9.67
C ASN A 56 14.64 -1.69 10.30
N GLU A 57 14.52 -0.58 9.57
CA GLU A 57 13.88 0.66 9.97
C GLU A 57 12.49 0.83 9.33
N PRO A 58 11.53 1.46 10.03
CA PRO A 58 10.20 1.69 9.48
C PRO A 58 10.22 2.69 8.31
N PRO A 59 9.27 2.61 7.36
CA PRO A 59 9.18 3.56 6.26
C PRO A 59 8.94 4.99 6.77
N SER A 60 9.82 5.94 6.46
CA SER A 60 9.79 7.33 6.98
C SER A 60 8.44 8.05 6.89
N ILE A 61 7.59 7.66 5.94
CA ILE A 61 6.22 8.16 5.75
C ILE A 61 5.30 7.89 6.96
N TYR A 62 5.64 6.95 7.85
CA TYR A 62 4.88 6.67 9.08
C TYR A 62 4.71 7.91 9.96
N GLN A 63 5.64 8.87 9.91
CA GLN A 63 5.59 10.11 10.69
C GLN A 63 4.43 11.03 10.28
N ASN A 64 3.88 10.82 9.09
CA ASN A 64 2.74 11.57 8.57
C ASN A 64 1.40 10.84 8.79
N VAL A 65 1.42 9.65 9.38
CA VAL A 65 0.23 8.84 9.66
C VAL A 65 -0.23 9.11 11.09
N GLU A 66 -1.48 9.54 11.25
CA GLU A 66 -2.06 9.71 12.59
C GLU A 66 -2.27 8.33 13.27
N PRO A 67 -1.76 8.12 14.50
CA PRO A 67 -1.93 6.86 15.19
C PRO A 67 -3.38 6.53 15.48
N TYR A 68 -3.82 5.35 15.08
CA TYR A 68 -5.14 4.83 15.41
C TYR A 68 -5.10 4.07 16.74
N THR A 69 -5.92 4.48 17.72
CA THR A 69 -5.92 3.86 19.05
C THR A 69 -6.84 2.64 19.09
N ILE A 70 -6.30 1.50 19.51
CA ILE A 70 -7.01 0.21 19.56
C ILE A 70 -6.76 -0.52 20.88
N LYS A 71 -7.65 -1.47 21.20
CA LYS A 71 -7.46 -2.37 22.34
C LYS A 71 -6.42 -3.45 22.03
N PRO A 72 -5.75 -4.03 23.04
CA PRO A 72 -4.88 -5.18 22.83
C PRO A 72 -5.63 -6.37 22.25
N ASN A 73 -4.94 -7.19 21.45
CA ASN A 73 -5.50 -8.38 20.78
C ASN A 73 -6.70 -8.07 19.86
N THR A 74 -6.79 -6.86 19.32
CA THR A 74 -7.80 -6.51 18.32
C THR A 74 -7.42 -7.16 16.99
N ILE A 75 -8.40 -7.72 16.26
CA ILE A 75 -8.19 -8.24 14.91
C ILE A 75 -8.29 -7.08 13.92
N ILE A 76 -7.30 -6.97 13.04
CA ILE A 76 -7.27 -6.05 11.91
C ILE A 76 -7.45 -6.89 10.65
N GLU A 77 -8.45 -6.55 9.84
CA GLU A 77 -8.77 -7.24 8.59
C GLU A 77 -8.54 -6.30 7.40
N LEU A 78 -7.93 -6.83 6.35
CA LEU A 78 -7.64 -6.14 5.10
C LEU A 78 -8.61 -6.65 4.04
N ASN A 79 -9.50 -5.77 3.59
CA ASN A 79 -10.51 -6.11 2.60
C ASN A 79 -10.10 -5.54 1.25
N TYR A 80 -10.15 -6.37 0.22
CA TYR A 80 -9.75 -5.99 -1.13
C TYR A 80 -10.92 -6.21 -2.10
N GLU A 81 -11.19 -5.21 -2.96
CA GLU A 81 -12.10 -5.41 -4.09
C GLU A 81 -11.53 -6.41 -5.09
N GLU A 82 -10.24 -6.29 -5.41
CA GLU A 82 -9.48 -7.27 -6.18
C GLU A 82 -8.44 -7.92 -5.28
N VAL A 83 -8.48 -9.25 -5.13
CA VAL A 83 -7.64 -9.98 -4.16
C VAL A 83 -6.18 -10.08 -4.65
N PRO A 84 -5.19 -9.61 -3.86
CA PRO A 84 -3.77 -9.78 -4.19
C PRO A 84 -3.35 -11.24 -4.05
N LYS A 85 -2.33 -11.65 -4.83
CA LYS A 85 -1.74 -12.99 -4.74
C LYS A 85 -0.86 -13.15 -3.51
N LYS A 86 -0.32 -12.04 -2.99
CA LYS A 86 0.57 -12.03 -1.84
C LYS A 86 0.37 -10.76 -1.04
N VAL A 87 0.29 -10.91 0.29
CA VAL A 87 0.27 -9.81 1.26
C VAL A 87 1.33 -10.08 2.31
N VAL A 88 2.23 -9.14 2.54
CA VAL A 88 3.30 -9.23 3.54
C VAL A 88 3.13 -8.12 4.55
N LEU A 89 3.15 -8.47 5.83
CA LEU A 89 3.16 -7.55 6.95
C LEU A 89 4.56 -7.42 7.50
N LYS A 90 5.04 -6.18 7.65
CA LYS A 90 6.20 -5.85 8.47
C LYS A 90 5.75 -5.00 9.66
N GLN A 91 6.23 -5.32 10.86
CA GLN A 91 5.92 -4.62 12.10
C GLN A 91 7.19 -4.10 12.76
N TRP A 92 7.18 -2.83 13.16
CA TRP A 92 8.25 -2.22 13.95
C TRP A 92 7.77 -1.80 15.33
N VAL A 93 8.64 -1.99 16.32
CA VAL A 93 8.51 -1.50 17.70
C VAL A 93 9.80 -0.79 18.06
N ASN A 94 9.73 0.44 18.58
CA ASN A 94 10.92 1.23 18.92
C ASN A 94 11.95 1.31 17.77
N ASN A 95 11.46 1.48 16.54
CA ASN A 95 12.24 1.53 15.29
C ASN A 95 13.03 0.25 14.96
N LYS A 96 12.70 -0.89 15.56
CA LYS A 96 13.26 -2.20 15.23
C LYS A 96 12.20 -3.07 14.57
N LEU A 97 12.57 -3.73 13.48
CA LEU A 97 11.74 -4.73 12.84
C LEU A 97 11.60 -5.93 13.79
N GLU A 98 10.39 -6.18 14.28
CA GLU A 98 10.08 -7.27 15.22
C GLU A 98 9.37 -8.42 14.52
N LYS A 99 8.64 -8.14 13.42
CA LYS A 99 7.85 -9.14 12.70
C LYS A 99 7.88 -8.90 11.21
N GLU A 100 8.09 -9.96 10.43
CA GLU A 100 7.82 -10.00 9.01
C GLU A 100 7.13 -11.33 8.67
N GLU A 101 5.93 -11.29 8.10
CA GLU A 101 5.17 -12.49 7.77
C GLU A 101 4.26 -12.28 6.56
N GLU A 102 3.88 -13.39 5.91
CA GLU A 102 2.83 -13.39 4.89
C GLU A 102 1.46 -13.54 5.57
N LEU A 103 0.46 -12.81 5.08
CA LEU A 103 -0.92 -12.82 5.60
C LEU A 103 -1.85 -13.57 4.63
N PRO A 104 -1.97 -14.91 4.71
CA PRO A 104 -2.83 -15.68 3.81
C PRO A 104 -4.32 -15.39 4.01
N ASP A 105 -4.72 -15.06 5.24
CA ASP A 105 -6.11 -14.76 5.61
C ASP A 105 -6.40 -13.25 5.61
N PHE A 106 -5.48 -12.45 5.05
CA PHE A 106 -5.58 -10.98 4.97
C PHE A 106 -5.92 -10.29 6.30
N SER A 107 -5.50 -10.87 7.41
CA SER A 107 -5.77 -10.36 8.75
C SER A 107 -4.59 -10.58 9.67
N PHE A 108 -4.48 -9.75 10.69
CA PHE A 108 -3.50 -9.91 11.76
C PHE A 108 -4.06 -9.40 13.08
N THR A 109 -3.46 -9.82 14.18
CA THR A 109 -3.91 -9.43 15.52
C THR A 109 -2.93 -8.42 16.11
N SER A 110 -3.46 -7.34 16.70
CA SER A 110 -2.65 -6.36 17.40
C SER A 110 -1.97 -6.99 18.62
N PRO A 111 -0.78 -6.50 19.02
CA PRO A 111 -0.09 -6.99 20.20
C PRO A 111 -0.92 -6.89 21.48
N SER A 112 -0.53 -7.69 22.47
CA SER A 112 -1.14 -7.69 23.81
C SER A 112 -0.56 -6.58 24.72
N GLU A 113 0.62 -6.08 24.38
CA GLU A 113 1.35 -5.05 25.11
C GLU A 113 1.00 -3.66 24.59
N GLU A 114 0.85 -2.71 25.53
CA GLU A 114 0.62 -1.31 25.19
C GLU A 114 1.83 -0.71 24.49
N GLY A 115 1.59 0.14 23.51
CA GLY A 115 2.66 0.80 22.78
C GLY A 115 2.28 1.26 21.38
N MET A 116 3.27 1.88 20.75
CA MET A 116 3.20 2.37 19.38
C MET A 116 3.78 1.34 18.43
N TYR A 117 2.99 0.94 17.45
CA TYR A 117 3.35 -0.07 16.47
C TYR A 117 3.19 0.50 15.07
N ILE A 118 4.24 0.35 14.27
CA ILE A 118 4.25 0.79 12.87
C ILE A 118 4.13 -0.45 12.01
N TYR A 119 3.21 -0.43 11.05
CA TYR A 119 3.02 -1.52 10.12
C TYR A 119 3.20 -1.04 8.68
N SER A 120 3.91 -1.84 7.89
CA SER A 120 3.93 -1.74 6.44
C SER A 120 3.29 -3.01 5.87
N ILE A 121 2.31 -2.83 5.01
CA ILE A 121 1.54 -3.90 4.40
C ILE A 121 1.82 -3.85 2.90
N GLY A 122 2.73 -4.71 2.43
CA GLY A 122 3.06 -4.86 1.02
C GLY A 122 2.10 -5.84 0.34
N GLN A 123 1.56 -5.45 -0.81
CA GLN A 123 0.51 -6.17 -1.52
C GLN A 123 0.91 -6.36 -2.98
N ARG A 124 0.69 -7.56 -3.54
CA ARG A 124 1.09 -7.88 -4.91
C ARG A 124 0.05 -8.70 -5.64
N TRP A 125 -0.45 -8.16 -6.76
CA TRP A 125 -1.38 -8.84 -7.66
C TRP A 125 -0.65 -9.61 -8.75
N ASN A 126 0.42 -9.03 -9.28
CA ASN A 126 1.25 -9.63 -10.31
C ASN A 126 2.65 -9.00 -10.33
N PHE A 127 3.48 -9.37 -11.30
CA PHE A 127 4.86 -8.87 -11.38
C PHE A 127 4.97 -7.36 -11.64
N ARG A 128 3.93 -6.74 -12.24
CA ARG A 128 3.84 -5.31 -12.55
C ARG A 128 3.04 -4.51 -11.52
N THR A 129 2.09 -5.13 -10.84
CA THR A 129 1.15 -4.47 -9.93
C THR A 129 1.42 -4.85 -8.48
N ALA A 130 1.91 -3.87 -7.72
CA ALA A 130 2.11 -3.94 -6.29
C ALA A 130 1.83 -2.58 -5.65
N SER A 131 1.45 -2.58 -4.38
CA SER A 131 1.27 -1.39 -3.56
C SER A 131 1.71 -1.68 -2.12
N SER A 132 1.99 -0.62 -1.36
CA SER A 132 2.26 -0.74 0.08
C SER A 132 1.41 0.28 0.83
N VAL A 133 0.96 -0.09 2.02
CA VAL A 133 0.22 0.79 2.93
C VAL A 133 0.94 0.87 4.27
N VAL A 134 1.08 2.08 4.82
CA VAL A 134 1.54 2.28 6.20
C VAL A 134 0.36 2.62 7.10
N ILE A 135 0.28 1.92 8.22
CA ILE A 135 -0.61 2.24 9.33
C ILE A 135 0.18 2.33 10.63
N VAL A 136 -0.29 3.17 11.54
CA VAL A 136 0.29 3.33 12.87
C VAL A 136 -0.78 3.04 13.89
N LEU A 137 -0.54 2.06 14.76
CA LEU A 137 -1.48 1.63 15.80
C LEU A 137 -0.92 1.98 17.17
N ASN A 138 -1.73 2.65 17.99
CA ASN A 138 -1.49 2.86 19.40
C ASN A 138 -2.31 1.83 20.18
N VAL A 139 -1.66 0.80 20.71
CA VAL A 139 -2.33 -0.21 21.54
C VAL A 139 -2.43 0.33 22.96
N ASN A 140 -3.65 0.51 23.45
CA ASN A 140 -3.94 1.03 24.78
C ASN A 140 -5.14 0.30 25.40
N ARG A 141 -5.14 0.10 26.72
CA ARG A 141 -6.19 -0.65 27.45
C ARG A 141 -7.44 0.16 27.75
#